data_AF-I4E5C5-F1
#
_entry.id   AF-I4E5C5-F1
#
_cell.length_a   1.000
_cell.length_b   1.000
_cell.length_c   1.000
_cell.angle_alpha   90.00
_cell.angle_beta   90.00
_cell.angle_gamma   90.00
#
_symmetry.space_group_name_H-M   'P 1'
#
loop_
_entity.id
_entity.type
_entity.pdbx_description
1 polymer ?
#
loop_
_entity_poly.entity_id
_entity_poly.type
_entity_poly.pdbx_seq_one_letter_code
_entity_poly.pdbx_strand_id
1 'polypeptide(L)' 'METLILDIGGMSCGGCVKSVTRILEGVKGVASVEVSLENKSATVGYDPAQTDAGALIEAVEDGGYDAALK' A
#
# COMPACT_ATOMS: atom_id res chain seq x y z
N MET A 1 11.45 -6.44 10.52
CA MET A 1 10.08 -6.20 10.03
C MET A 1 9.54 -4.98 10.72
N GLU A 2 9.00 -4.08 9.93
CA GLU A 2 8.36 -2.84 10.36
C GLU A 2 6.97 -2.76 9.74
N THR A 3 6.12 -1.91 10.33
CA THR A 3 4.77 -1.66 9.82
C THR A 3 4.60 -0.17 9.64
N LEU A 4 4.06 0.22 8.49
CA LEU A 4 3.65 1.60 8.22
C LEU A 4 2.22 1.66 7.72
N ILE A 5 1.66 2.86 7.73
CA ILE A 5 0.33 3.15 7.20
C ILE A 5 0.49 4.18 6.10
N LEU A 6 -0.10 3.90 4.95
CA LEU A 6 -0.22 4.82 3.84
C LEU A 6 -1.66 5.32 3.76
N ASP A 7 -1.85 6.62 3.58
CA ASP A 7 -3.11 7.16 3.06
C ASP A 7 -3.18 6.87 1.56
N ILE A 8 -4.34 6.41 1.10
CA ILE A 8 -4.57 5.97 -0.28
C ILE A 8 -5.74 6.76 -0.88
N GLY A 9 -5.44 7.54 -1.92
CA GLY A 9 -6.40 8.25 -2.75
C GLY A 9 -6.96 7.40 -3.89
N GLY A 10 -8.01 7.89 -4.55
CA GLY A 10 -8.58 7.25 -5.76
C GLY A 10 -9.42 5.98 -5.52
N MET A 11 -9.41 5.39 -4.33
CA MET A 11 -10.27 4.24 -4.04
C MET A 11 -11.76 4.63 -3.95
N SER A 12 -12.58 4.06 -4.83
CA SER A 12 -14.02 4.35 -4.88
C SER A 12 -14.91 3.10 -4.76
N CYS A 13 -14.34 1.90 -4.85
CA CYS A 13 -15.09 0.66 -4.71
C CYS A 13 -14.24 -0.48 -4.14
N GLY A 14 -14.87 -1.61 -3.80
CA GLY A 14 -14.17 -2.81 -3.33
C GLY A 14 -13.20 -3.43 -4.36
N GLY A 15 -13.35 -3.11 -5.65
CA GLY A 15 -12.37 -3.45 -6.69
C GLY A 15 -11.06 -2.67 -6.56
N CYS A 16 -11.13 -1.40 -6.15
CA CYS A 16 -9.94 -0.59 -5.89
C CYS A 16 -9.14 -1.16 -4.70
N VAL A 17 -9.83 -1.56 -3.63
CA VAL A 17 -9.21 -2.20 -2.46
C VAL A 17 -8.38 -3.41 -2.89
N LYS A 18 -8.98 -4.35 -3.62
CA LYS A 18 -8.28 -5.56 -4.10
C LYS A 18 -7.10 -5.23 -5.00
N SER A 19 -7.21 -4.17 -5.80
CA SER A 19 -6.14 -3.75 -6.71
C SER A 19 -4.94 -3.21 -5.91
N VAL A 20 -5.18 -2.29 -4.96
CA VAL A 20 -4.14 -1.74 -4.09
C VAL A 20 -3.48 -2.83 -3.23
N THR A 21 -4.27 -3.75 -2.68
CA THR A 21 -3.72 -4.90 -1.94
C THR A 21 -2.74 -5.70 -2.80
N ARG A 22 -3.15 -6.07 -4.01
CA ARG A 22 -2.32 -6.88 -4.92
C ARG A 22 -1.05 -6.16 -5.38
N ILE A 23 -1.13 -4.85 -5.57
CA ILE A 23 0.04 -4.02 -5.91
C ILE A 23 1.07 -4.11 -4.79
N LEU A 24 0.66 -3.83 -3.55
CA LEU A 24 1.54 -3.83 -2.38
C LEU A 24 2.09 -5.22 -2.06
N GLU A 25 1.27 -6.28 -2.16
CA GLU A 25 1.73 -7.67 -2.00
C GLU A 25 2.75 -8.10 -3.07
N GLY A 26 2.76 -7.43 -4.23
CA GLY A 26 3.73 -7.67 -5.29
C GLY A 26 5.08 -7.01 -5.04
N VAL A 27 5.18 -6.08 -4.09
CA VAL A 27 6.44 -5.40 -3.77
C VAL A 27 7.34 -6.34 -2.97
N LYS A 28 8.58 -6.50 -3.44
CA LYS A 28 9.56 -7.34 -2.77
C LYS A 28 9.82 -6.84 -1.34
N GLY A 29 9.78 -7.75 -0.37
CA GLY A 29 10.00 -7.42 1.04
C GLY A 29 8.71 -7.08 1.80
N VAL A 30 7.57 -6.99 1.13
CA VAL A 30 6.26 -6.92 1.80
C VAL A 30 5.87 -8.30 2.34
N ALA A 31 5.45 -8.33 3.60
CA ALA A 31 5.04 -9.54 4.31
C ALA A 31 3.54 -9.59 4.58
N SER A 32 2.90 -8.43 4.77
CA SER A 32 1.46 -8.34 4.99
C SER A 32 0.89 -7.01 4.48
N VAL A 33 -0.35 -7.04 4.00
CA VAL A 33 -1.08 -5.86 3.54
C VAL A 33 -2.52 -5.94 4.00
N GLU A 34 -3.01 -4.87 4.63
CA GLU A 34 -4.43 -4.69 4.95
C GLU A 34 -4.90 -3.34 4.40
N VAL A 35 -5.92 -3.33 3.55
CA VAL A 35 -6.44 -2.11 2.94
C VAL A 35 -7.86 -1.84 3.45
N SER A 36 -8.11 -0.61 3.90
CA SER A 36 -9.41 -0.15 4.37
C SER A 36 -9.95 0.95 3.46
N LEU A 37 -11.06 0.67 2.79
CA LEU A 37 -11.79 1.68 2.00
C LEU A 37 -12.40 2.76 2.91
N GLU A 38 -12.86 2.36 4.09
CA GLU A 38 -13.48 3.27 5.07
C GLU A 38 -12.46 4.28 5.61
N ASN A 39 -11.26 3.80 5.96
CA ASN A 39 -10.18 4.66 6.48
C ASN A 39 -9.33 5.30 5.37
N LYS A 40 -9.58 4.94 4.10
CA LYS A 40 -8.79 5.35 2.94
C LYS A 40 -7.29 5.12 3.15
N SER A 41 -6.93 3.95 3.67
CA SER A 41 -5.54 3.67 4.04
C SER A 41 -5.15 2.22 3.80
N ALA A 42 -3.84 1.98 3.69
CA ALA A 42 -3.24 0.66 3.64
C ALA A 42 -2.21 0.50 4.77
N THR A 43 -2.37 -0.52 5.59
CA THR A 43 -1.37 -0.93 6.59
C THR A 43 -0.48 -2.00 5.95
N VAL A 44 0.83 -1.75 5.95
CA VAL A 44 1.81 -2.61 5.27
C VAL A 44 2.88 -3.05 6.26
N GLY A 45 3.01 -4.36 6.44
CA GLY A 45 4.14 -4.98 7.12
C GLY A 45 5.23 -5.32 6.09
N TYR A 46 6.44 -4.82 6.30
CA TYR A 46 7.54 -4.98 5.35
C TYR A 46 8.91 -5.18 6.02
N ASP A 47 9.87 -5.63 5.24
CA ASP A 47 11.28 -5.73 5.62
C ASP A 47 12.05 -4.48 5.14
N PRO A 48 12.51 -3.61 6.06
CA PRO A 48 13.24 -2.38 5.70
C PRO A 48 14.59 -2.64 5.02
N ALA A 49 15.10 -3.88 5.07
CA ALA A 49 16.29 -4.26 4.31
C ALA A 49 16.01 -4.51 2.82
N GLN A 50 14.74 -4.62 2.41
CA GLN A 50 14.33 -5.00 1.06
C GLN A 50 13.47 -3.94 0.36
N THR A 51 12.70 -3.15 1.12
CA THR A 51 11.87 -2.06 0.61
C THR A 51 11.74 -0.97 1.66
N ASP A 52 11.29 0.21 1.26
CA ASP A 52 11.02 1.34 2.14
C ASP A 52 9.68 2.01 1.78
N ALA A 53 9.30 3.03 2.53
CA ALA A 53 8.05 3.76 2.33
C ALA A 53 7.94 4.37 0.92
N GLY A 54 9.03 4.89 0.35
CA GLY A 54 9.06 5.50 -0.98
C GLY A 54 8.73 4.48 -2.06
N ALA A 55 9.37 3.31 -2.02
CA ALA A 55 9.09 2.23 -2.96
C ALA A 55 7.63 1.72 -2.88
N LEU A 56 7.04 1.70 -1.69
CA LEU A 56 5.63 1.31 -1.51
C LEU A 56 4.67 2.38 -2.05
N ILE A 57 4.99 3.66 -1.86
CA ILE A 57 4.23 4.78 -2.42
C ILE A 57 4.29 4.73 -3.96
N GLU A 58 5.50 4.64 -4.53
CA GLU A 58 5.70 4.55 -5.98
C GLU A 58 4.91 3.40 -6.59
N ALA A 59 4.93 2.22 -5.97
CA ALA A 59 4.18 1.06 -6.47
C ALA A 59 2.66 1.35 -6.56
N VAL A 60 2.10 2.05 -5.58
CA VAL A 60 0.68 2.41 -5.56
C VAL A 60 0.37 3.48 -6.60
N GLU A 61 1.25 4.47 -6.76
CA GLU A 61 1.13 5.54 -7.76
C GLU A 61 1.23 5.01 -9.20
N ASP A 62 2.15 4.08 -9.49
CA ASP A 62 2.23 3.37 -10.77
C ASP A 62 0.95 2.55 -11.05
N GLY A 63 0.28 2.10 -10.00
CA GLY A 63 -1.03 1.45 -10.06
C GLY A 63 -2.20 2.40 -10.34
N GLY A 64 -1.97 3.71 -10.39
CA GLY A 64 -2.98 4.74 -10.67
C GLY A 64 -3.74 5.24 -9.44
N TYR A 65 -3.17 5.11 -8.24
CA TYR A 65 -3.75 5.59 -6.99
C TYR A 65 -2.79 6.55 -6.30
N ASP A 66 -3.28 7.63 -5.70
CA ASP A 66 -2.41 8.49 -4.87
C ASP A 66 -2.02 7.76 -3.58
N ALA A 67 -0.77 7.91 -3.14
CA ALA A 67 -0.30 7.37 -1.87
C ALA A 67 0.59 8.37 -1.11
N ALA A 68 0.45 8.40 0.20
CA ALA A 68 1.33 9.19 1.07
C ALA A 68 1.50 8.51 2.43
N LEU A 69 2.63 8.78 3.10
CA LEU A 69 2.83 8.32 4.47
C LEU A 69 1.82 9.01 5.40
N LYS A 70 1.15 8.22 6.24
CA LYS A 70 0.17 8.72 7.23
C LYS A 70 0.83 9.15 8.54
#